data_AF-A0A0T7CMC2-F1
#
_entry.id   AF-A0A0T7CMC2-F1
#
_cell.length_a   1.000
_cell.length_b   1.000
_cell.length_c   1.000
_cell.angle_alpha   90.00
_cell.angle_beta   90.00
_cell.angle_gamma   90.00
#
_symmetry.space_group_name_H-M   'P 1'
#
loop_
_entity.id
_entity.type
_entity.pdbx_description
1 polymer ?
#
loop_
_entity_poly.entity_id
_entity_poly.type
_entity_poly.pdbx_seq_one_letter_code
_entity_poly.pdbx_strand_id
1 'polypeptide(L)'
;MKPLRTRFLRWRGAAAGGLLAGALLASPAWAAKQADWWVYVHNDKARDIGALLAAGADPNVRYDNGQPAIMRAVVDNAWEVFDVLAANRRTDLNAENPAGETPLMYLAVAGQTERAQALIARGAQVNRLGWTPLHYAASKGRLETARMLLGKQALVNAPSPDGTTPLMMAAYSGDRRMVQLLLDAGADITTRNLKGMSAADWAAFGKSEALARELKPMIARAEAERQARHGAVATPKLAPAAETPPTAQPAAASAAASQPGEGRSLSGVSGVRLNSYD
;
A
#
# COMPACT_ATOMS: atom_id res chain seq x y z
N MET A 1 27.85 -79.43 -50.06
CA MET A 1 29.15 -78.98 -50.58
C MET A 1 29.02 -77.51 -51.00
N LYS A 2 29.73 -76.58 -50.35
CA LYS A 2 30.15 -75.28 -50.94
C LYS A 2 31.51 -75.53 -51.65
N PRO A 3 32.11 -74.68 -52.53
CA PRO A 3 31.99 -73.20 -52.69
C PRO A 3 31.98 -72.72 -54.18
N LEU A 4 31.89 -71.43 -54.54
CA LEU A 4 32.98 -70.45 -54.82
C LEU A 4 32.27 -69.12 -55.23
N ARG A 5 32.32 -67.99 -54.50
CA ARG A 5 33.33 -66.91 -54.42
C ARG A 5 33.95 -66.43 -55.75
N THR A 6 33.57 -65.21 -56.15
CA THR A 6 34.46 -64.22 -56.80
C THR A 6 34.15 -62.80 -56.28
N ARG A 7 35.18 -62.13 -55.76
CA ARG A 7 35.29 -60.68 -55.45
C ARG A 7 35.50 -59.92 -56.79
N PHE A 8 35.28 -58.61 -57.00
CA PHE A 8 35.60 -57.36 -56.30
C PHE A 8 34.67 -56.26 -56.89
N LEU A 9 34.27 -55.20 -56.18
CA LEU A 9 35.06 -53.95 -56.10
C LEU A 9 34.68 -53.14 -54.85
N ARG A 10 35.72 -52.69 -54.13
CA ARG A 10 35.65 -51.78 -52.98
C ARG A 10 35.27 -50.39 -53.48
N TRP A 11 34.32 -49.74 -52.80
CA TRP A 11 34.37 -48.29 -52.62
C TRP A 11 34.51 -47.99 -51.13
N ARG A 12 35.48 -47.14 -50.81
CA ARG A 12 35.86 -46.72 -49.45
C ARG A 12 34.92 -45.59 -49.03
N GLY A 13 34.36 -45.69 -47.83
CA GLY A 13 33.62 -44.60 -47.19
C GLY A 13 32.99 -45.04 -45.87
N ALA A 14 33.80 -45.14 -44.82
CA ALA A 14 33.37 -45.01 -43.43
C ALA A 14 32.74 -43.61 -43.21
N ALA A 15 31.89 -43.29 -42.25
CA ALA A 15 31.59 -43.79 -40.91
C ALA A 15 30.16 -43.30 -40.56
N ALA A 16 29.29 -44.10 -39.94
CA ALA A 16 29.10 -44.29 -38.49
C ALA A 16 28.52 -43.07 -37.72
N GLY A 17 27.42 -43.34 -36.97
CA GLY A 17 26.84 -42.50 -35.90
C GLY A 17 25.80 -41.50 -36.42
N GLY A 18 24.50 -41.58 -36.12
CA GLY A 18 23.86 -41.90 -34.86
C GLY A 18 23.72 -40.62 -34.03
N LEU A 19 22.51 -40.05 -33.94
CA LEU A 19 22.00 -39.32 -32.76
C LEU A 19 20.53 -38.91 -32.94
N LEU A 20 19.73 -39.34 -31.98
CA LEU A 20 18.44 -38.79 -31.60
C LEU A 20 18.60 -37.34 -31.12
N ALA A 21 17.45 -36.64 -31.11
CA ALA A 21 17.12 -35.47 -30.30
C ALA A 21 17.36 -34.08 -30.90
N GLY A 22 16.33 -33.24 -30.72
CA GLY A 22 16.45 -31.80 -30.78
C GLY A 22 15.74 -31.15 -31.96
N ALA A 23 14.40 -31.25 -32.04
CA ALA A 23 13.65 -30.15 -32.63
C ALA A 23 13.78 -28.96 -31.66
N LEU A 24 14.89 -28.24 -31.76
CA LEU A 24 15.03 -26.88 -31.24
C LEU A 24 14.02 -26.03 -32.02
N LEU A 25 12.81 -25.90 -31.48
CA LEU A 25 12.02 -24.71 -31.77
C LEU A 25 12.86 -23.56 -31.26
N ALA A 26 13.62 -22.93 -32.16
CA ALA A 26 14.30 -21.68 -31.87
C ALA A 26 13.20 -20.70 -31.49
N SER A 27 13.06 -20.42 -30.19
CA SER A 27 12.26 -19.29 -29.71
C SER A 27 12.76 -18.07 -30.49
N PRO A 28 11.89 -17.39 -31.27
CA PRO A 28 12.38 -16.33 -32.12
C PRO A 28 12.96 -15.23 -31.23
N ALA A 29 14.23 -14.89 -31.49
CA ALA A 29 15.06 -14.04 -30.64
C ALA A 29 14.55 -12.59 -30.44
N TRP A 30 13.41 -12.23 -31.04
CA TRP A 30 12.73 -10.96 -30.79
C TRP A 30 11.83 -10.99 -29.54
N ALA A 31 11.52 -12.16 -28.98
CA ALA A 31 10.55 -12.34 -27.89
C ALA A 31 11.00 -11.85 -26.49
N ALA A 32 12.08 -11.07 -26.33
CA ALA A 32 12.55 -10.70 -24.99
C ALA A 32 13.35 -9.40 -24.91
N LYS A 33 12.98 -8.34 -25.65
CA LYS A 33 13.31 -7.00 -25.17
C LYS A 33 12.14 -6.49 -24.33
N GLN A 34 12.41 -6.13 -23.08
CA GLN A 34 11.46 -5.49 -22.16
C GLN A 34 10.78 -4.25 -22.79
N ALA A 35 11.39 -3.66 -23.81
CA ALA A 35 10.85 -2.53 -24.59
C ALA A 35 9.63 -2.87 -25.48
N ASP A 36 9.36 -4.14 -25.81
CA ASP A 36 8.33 -4.48 -26.82
C ASP A 36 6.94 -4.74 -26.22
N TRP A 37 6.80 -4.77 -24.89
CA TRP A 37 5.50 -5.00 -24.25
C TRP A 37 4.49 -3.89 -24.50
N TRP A 38 4.95 -2.69 -24.87
CA TRP A 38 4.08 -1.55 -25.13
C TRP A 38 3.04 -1.85 -26.22
N VAL A 39 3.44 -2.44 -27.35
CA VAL A 39 2.51 -2.71 -28.45
C VAL A 39 1.44 -3.72 -28.05
N TYR A 40 1.79 -4.70 -27.22
CA TYR A 40 0.85 -5.72 -26.75
C TYR A 40 -0.11 -5.16 -25.71
N VAL A 41 0.41 -4.44 -24.71
CA VAL A 41 -0.40 -3.85 -23.64
C VAL A 41 -1.33 -2.78 -24.22
N HIS A 42 -0.82 -1.85 -25.03
CA HIS A 42 -1.61 -0.75 -25.57
C HIS A 42 -2.76 -1.22 -26.48
N ASN A 43 -2.59 -2.36 -27.16
CA ASN A 43 -3.60 -2.95 -28.05
C ASN A 43 -4.37 -4.12 -27.41
N ASP A 44 -4.32 -4.26 -26.08
CA ASP A 44 -4.96 -5.31 -25.28
C ASP A 44 -4.75 -6.74 -25.82
N LYS A 45 -3.54 -7.05 -26.26
CA LYS A 45 -3.16 -8.33 -26.85
C LYS A 45 -2.88 -9.40 -25.78
N ALA A 46 -3.91 -9.76 -25.03
CA ALA A 46 -3.80 -10.69 -23.91
C ALA A 46 -3.27 -12.08 -24.29
N ARG A 47 -3.62 -12.58 -25.48
CA ARG A 47 -3.12 -13.87 -25.99
C ARG A 47 -1.61 -13.85 -26.21
N ASP A 48 -1.10 -12.76 -26.78
CA ASP A 48 0.33 -12.60 -27.06
C ASP A 48 1.12 -12.45 -25.75
N ILE A 49 0.61 -11.65 -24.80
CA ILE A 49 1.17 -11.57 -23.43
C ILE A 49 1.17 -12.96 -22.77
N GLY A 50 0.06 -13.71 -22.87
CA GLY A 50 -0.03 -15.07 -22.34
C GLY A 50 1.03 -16.01 -22.93
N ALA A 51 1.26 -15.95 -24.25
CA ALA A 51 2.29 -16.74 -24.92
C ALA A 51 3.70 -16.34 -24.46
N LEU A 52 3.99 -15.04 -24.34
CA LEU A 52 5.27 -14.55 -23.83
C LEU A 52 5.53 -15.04 -22.39
N LEU A 53 4.52 -14.97 -21.53
CA LEU A 53 4.62 -15.45 -20.15
C LEU A 53 4.83 -16.97 -20.06
N ALA A 54 4.17 -17.75 -20.93
CA ALA A 54 4.35 -19.20 -21.05
C ALA A 54 5.75 -19.57 -21.56
N ALA A 55 6.34 -18.74 -22.43
CA ALA A 55 7.71 -18.85 -22.90
C ALA A 55 8.76 -18.41 -21.86
N GLY A 56 8.33 -17.96 -20.67
CA GLY A 56 9.21 -17.64 -19.55
C GLY A 56 9.46 -16.14 -19.33
N ALA A 57 8.88 -15.25 -20.15
CA ALA A 57 9.02 -13.81 -19.96
C ALA A 57 8.62 -13.39 -18.54
N ASP A 58 9.33 -12.41 -17.99
CA ASP A 58 9.05 -11.84 -16.66
C ASP A 58 7.80 -10.95 -16.74
N PRO A 59 6.73 -11.20 -15.95
CA PRO A 59 5.56 -10.32 -15.93
C PRO A 59 5.83 -8.93 -15.35
N ASN A 60 6.95 -8.71 -14.66
CA ASN A 60 7.26 -7.47 -13.95
C ASN A 60 8.00 -6.45 -14.83
N VAL A 61 7.72 -6.46 -16.14
CA VAL A 61 8.29 -5.50 -17.09
C VAL A 61 7.94 -4.07 -16.67
N ARG A 62 8.93 -3.18 -16.80
CA ARG A 62 8.77 -1.74 -16.63
C ARG A 62 9.07 -1.03 -17.94
N TYR A 63 8.32 0.05 -18.20
CA TYR A 63 8.63 0.99 -19.28
C TYR A 63 9.72 1.98 -18.86
N ASP A 64 10.21 2.76 -19.82
CA ASP A 64 11.29 3.74 -19.62
C ASP A 64 10.99 4.78 -18.52
N ASN A 65 9.70 5.11 -18.32
CA ASN A 65 9.24 5.98 -17.24
C ASN A 65 9.13 5.28 -15.87
N GLY A 66 9.59 4.03 -15.77
CA GLY A 66 9.51 3.19 -14.56
C GLY A 66 8.14 2.59 -14.28
N GLN A 67 7.12 2.83 -15.11
CA GLN A 67 5.77 2.32 -14.88
C GLN A 67 5.73 0.79 -15.14
N PRO A 68 5.21 -0.01 -14.20
CA PRO A 68 5.00 -1.44 -14.42
C PRO A 68 3.92 -1.73 -15.49
N ALA A 69 4.13 -2.79 -16.27
CA ALA A 69 3.21 -3.21 -17.34
C ALA A 69 1.77 -3.42 -16.84
N ILE A 70 1.60 -4.00 -15.65
CA ILE A 70 0.28 -4.21 -15.04
C ILE A 70 -0.46 -2.89 -14.76
N MET A 71 0.25 -1.81 -14.40
CA MET A 71 -0.39 -0.49 -14.21
C MET A 71 -0.69 0.18 -15.55
N ARG A 72 0.21 0.06 -16.53
CA ARG A 72 -0.02 0.60 -17.87
C ARG A 72 -1.26 -0.02 -18.51
N ALA A 73 -1.50 -1.31 -18.29
CA ALA A 73 -2.71 -1.98 -18.72
C ALA A 73 -3.98 -1.30 -18.18
N VAL A 74 -3.96 -0.83 -16.93
CA VAL A 74 -5.07 -0.05 -16.36
C VAL A 74 -5.21 1.32 -17.05
N VAL A 75 -4.10 2.03 -17.29
CA VAL A 75 -4.13 3.35 -17.96
C VAL A 75 -4.67 3.26 -19.38
N ASP A 76 -4.30 2.22 -20.11
CA ASP A 76 -4.74 1.99 -21.50
C ASP A 76 -6.12 1.32 -21.60
N ASN A 77 -6.75 0.97 -20.47
CA ASN A 77 -7.97 0.14 -20.43
C ASN A 77 -7.79 -1.24 -21.09
N ALA A 78 -6.57 -1.78 -21.10
CA ALA A 78 -6.23 -3.09 -21.59
C ALA A 78 -6.54 -4.16 -20.52
N TRP A 79 -7.83 -4.40 -20.31
CA TRP A 79 -8.31 -5.20 -19.19
C TRP A 79 -8.02 -6.70 -19.35
N GLU A 80 -8.02 -7.22 -20.58
CA GLU A 80 -7.67 -8.62 -20.79
C GLU A 80 -6.19 -8.88 -20.48
N VAL A 81 -5.31 -7.97 -20.90
CA VAL A 81 -3.89 -8.00 -20.54
C VAL A 81 -3.70 -7.85 -19.05
N PHE A 82 -4.42 -6.92 -18.41
CA PHE A 82 -4.39 -6.78 -16.95
C PHE A 82 -4.74 -8.10 -16.26
N ASP A 83 -5.82 -8.77 -16.69
CA ASP A 83 -6.28 -10.02 -16.09
C ASP A 83 -5.26 -11.15 -16.28
N VAL A 84 -4.62 -11.25 -17.46
CA VAL A 84 -3.53 -12.20 -17.70
C VAL A 84 -2.32 -11.94 -16.79
N LEU A 85 -1.92 -10.68 -16.64
CA LEU A 85 -0.81 -10.30 -15.76
C LEU A 85 -1.15 -10.57 -14.30
N ALA A 86 -2.32 -10.14 -13.83
CA ALA A 86 -2.78 -10.36 -12.45
C ALA A 86 -2.93 -11.85 -12.11
N ALA A 87 -3.30 -12.69 -13.08
CA ALA A 87 -3.42 -14.13 -12.89
C ALA A 87 -2.05 -14.84 -12.74
N ASN A 88 -0.99 -14.31 -13.33
CA ASN A 88 0.35 -14.93 -13.26
C ASN A 88 0.93 -14.84 -11.84
N ARG A 89 1.38 -16.00 -11.30
CA ARG A 89 1.91 -16.09 -9.92
C ARG A 89 3.22 -15.36 -9.70
N ARG A 90 3.97 -15.07 -10.77
CA ARG A 90 5.24 -14.33 -10.73
C ARG A 90 5.04 -12.81 -10.72
N THR A 91 3.82 -12.32 -10.92
CA THR A 91 3.52 -10.88 -10.97
C THR A 91 3.53 -10.29 -9.56
N ASP A 92 4.34 -9.25 -9.37
CA ASP A 92 4.35 -8.43 -8.18
C ASP A 92 3.15 -7.49 -8.18
N LEU A 93 2.14 -7.83 -7.38
CA LEU A 93 0.92 -7.04 -7.22
C LEU A 93 1.11 -5.79 -6.35
N ASN A 94 2.29 -5.64 -5.73
CA ASN A 94 2.67 -4.50 -4.90
C ASN A 94 3.78 -3.67 -5.57
N ALA A 95 4.09 -3.93 -6.84
CA ALA A 95 5.09 -3.16 -7.58
C ALA A 95 4.78 -1.66 -7.51
N GLU A 96 5.80 -0.83 -7.28
CA GLU A 96 5.63 0.62 -7.20
C GLU A 96 6.16 1.32 -8.46
N ASN A 97 5.44 2.30 -8.99
CA ASN A 97 6.03 3.21 -9.99
C ASN A 97 6.96 4.24 -9.29
N PRO A 98 7.69 5.11 -10.02
CA PRO A 98 8.56 6.11 -9.39
C PRO A 98 7.83 7.13 -8.49
N ALA A 99 6.50 7.27 -8.63
CA ALA A 99 5.68 8.09 -7.73
C ALA A 99 5.20 7.32 -6.49
N GLY A 100 5.65 6.07 -6.31
CA GLY A 100 5.27 5.20 -5.20
C GLY A 100 3.87 4.62 -5.34
N GLU A 101 3.22 4.67 -6.51
CA GLU A 101 1.85 4.18 -6.69
C GLU A 101 1.82 2.68 -6.99
N THR A 102 0.73 1.99 -6.62
CA THR A 102 0.56 0.53 -6.78
C THR A 102 -0.56 0.18 -7.76
N PRO A 103 -0.62 -1.06 -8.29
CA PRO A 103 -1.71 -1.48 -9.17
C PRO A 103 -3.08 -1.33 -8.51
N LEU A 104 -3.18 -1.60 -7.21
CA LEU A 104 -4.42 -1.44 -6.46
C LEU A 104 -4.91 0.03 -6.39
N MET A 105 -4.00 1.01 -6.37
CA MET A 105 -4.35 2.43 -6.46
C MET A 105 -4.91 2.80 -7.83
N TYR A 106 -4.35 2.26 -8.91
CA TYR A 106 -4.85 2.48 -10.27
C TYR A 106 -6.27 1.91 -10.44
N LEU A 107 -6.52 0.70 -9.90
CA LEU A 107 -7.87 0.13 -9.88
C LEU A 107 -8.83 0.96 -9.03
N ALA A 108 -8.36 1.56 -7.93
CA ALA A 108 -9.14 2.46 -7.10
C ALA A 108 -9.51 3.77 -7.82
N VAL A 109 -8.63 4.31 -8.67
CA VAL A 109 -8.96 5.44 -9.56
C VAL A 109 -9.98 5.03 -10.62
N ALA A 110 -9.77 3.86 -11.24
CA ALA A 110 -10.62 3.35 -12.31
C ALA A 110 -12.01 2.88 -11.82
N GLY A 111 -12.15 2.58 -10.52
CA GLY A 111 -13.39 2.03 -9.95
C GLY A 111 -13.60 0.54 -10.27
N GLN A 112 -12.54 -0.19 -10.60
CA GLN A 112 -12.57 -1.61 -10.95
C GLN A 112 -12.60 -2.49 -9.70
N THR A 113 -13.74 -2.50 -9.01
CA THR A 113 -13.90 -3.08 -7.67
C THR A 113 -13.62 -4.57 -7.64
N GLU A 114 -14.10 -5.34 -8.62
CA GLU A 114 -13.95 -6.79 -8.70
C GLU A 114 -12.48 -7.17 -8.93
N ARG A 115 -11.79 -6.45 -9.81
CA ARG A 115 -10.35 -6.65 -10.06
C ARG A 115 -9.52 -6.26 -8.84
N ALA A 116 -9.89 -5.17 -8.16
CA ALA A 116 -9.24 -4.76 -6.93
C ALA A 116 -9.39 -5.84 -5.84
N GLN A 117 -10.59 -6.40 -5.70
CA GLN A 117 -10.85 -7.51 -4.79
C GLN A 117 -10.03 -8.76 -5.13
N ALA A 118 -9.88 -9.08 -6.43
CA ALA A 118 -9.06 -10.18 -6.89
C ALA A 118 -7.56 -9.97 -6.57
N LEU A 119 -7.03 -8.75 -6.74
CA LEU A 119 -5.66 -8.44 -6.35
C LEU A 119 -5.45 -8.57 -4.84
N ILE A 120 -6.38 -8.06 -4.03
CA ILE A 120 -6.31 -8.16 -2.56
C ILE A 120 -6.32 -9.62 -2.11
N ALA A 121 -7.18 -10.46 -2.71
CA ALA A 121 -7.22 -11.89 -2.42
C ALA A 121 -5.90 -12.62 -2.74
N ARG A 122 -5.04 -12.03 -3.58
CA ARG A 122 -3.71 -12.53 -3.95
C ARG A 122 -2.56 -11.82 -3.24
N GLY A 123 -2.86 -10.99 -2.23
CA GLY A 123 -1.84 -10.35 -1.40
C GLY A 123 -1.44 -8.93 -1.82
N ALA A 124 -2.24 -8.24 -2.65
CA ALA A 124 -2.08 -6.80 -2.82
C ALA A 124 -2.39 -6.06 -1.51
N GLN A 125 -1.52 -5.15 -1.11
CA GLN A 125 -1.58 -4.45 0.17
C GLN A 125 -2.63 -3.34 0.12
N VAL A 126 -3.65 -3.45 0.97
CA VAL A 126 -4.70 -2.43 1.13
C VAL A 126 -4.16 -1.20 1.87
N ASN A 127 -3.25 -1.42 2.82
CA ASN A 127 -2.67 -0.39 3.68
C ASN A 127 -1.15 -0.31 3.47
N ARG A 128 -0.62 0.92 3.54
CA ARG A 128 0.80 1.23 3.46
C ARG A 128 1.07 2.64 3.98
N LEU A 129 2.35 3.00 4.10
CA LEU A 129 2.75 4.37 4.43
C LEU A 129 2.49 5.30 3.23
N GLY A 130 2.03 6.51 3.52
CA GLY A 130 1.73 7.53 2.52
C GLY A 130 0.38 7.34 1.85
N TRP A 131 0.33 7.56 0.53
CA TRP A 131 -0.91 7.43 -0.23
C TRP A 131 -1.40 5.98 -0.22
N THR A 132 -2.72 5.78 -0.14
CA THR A 132 -3.35 4.46 -0.10
C THR A 132 -4.44 4.35 -1.17
N PRO A 133 -4.84 3.14 -1.59
CA PRO A 133 -5.97 2.96 -2.51
C PRO A 133 -7.24 3.70 -2.08
N LEU A 134 -7.49 3.83 -0.76
CA LEU A 134 -8.65 4.54 -0.24
C LEU A 134 -8.59 6.05 -0.52
N HIS A 135 -7.40 6.68 -0.51
CA HIS A 135 -7.23 8.08 -0.92
C HIS A 135 -7.68 8.29 -2.37
N TYR A 136 -7.23 7.40 -3.27
CA TYR A 136 -7.54 7.49 -4.69
C TYR A 136 -9.02 7.23 -4.96
N ALA A 137 -9.61 6.20 -4.33
CA ALA A 137 -11.05 5.94 -4.43
C ALA A 137 -11.87 7.14 -3.93
N ALA A 138 -11.46 7.74 -2.81
CA ALA A 138 -12.11 8.92 -2.24
C ALA A 138 -12.04 10.13 -3.17
N SER A 139 -10.86 10.42 -3.75
CA SER A 139 -10.65 11.55 -4.67
C SER A 139 -11.48 11.46 -5.96
N LYS A 140 -11.88 10.25 -6.35
CA LYS A 140 -12.63 9.96 -7.59
C LYS A 140 -14.10 9.57 -7.34
N GLY A 141 -14.58 9.65 -6.10
CA GLY A 141 -15.96 9.28 -5.76
C GLY A 141 -16.31 7.82 -6.04
N ARG A 142 -15.33 6.90 -6.01
CA ARG A 142 -15.57 5.46 -6.27
C ARG A 142 -16.17 4.78 -5.04
N LEU A 143 -17.44 5.04 -4.78
CA LEU A 143 -18.14 4.60 -3.56
C LEU A 143 -18.07 3.08 -3.32
N GLU A 144 -18.33 2.27 -4.36
CA GLU A 144 -18.29 0.81 -4.21
C GLU A 144 -16.88 0.30 -3.93
N THR A 145 -15.86 0.88 -4.59
CA THR A 145 -14.47 0.53 -4.33
C THR A 145 -14.04 0.96 -2.93
N ALA A 146 -14.45 2.15 -2.47
CA ALA A 146 -14.17 2.61 -1.11
C ALA A 146 -14.85 1.71 -0.05
N ARG A 147 -16.13 1.34 -0.24
CA ARG A 147 -16.83 0.37 0.60
C ARG A 147 -16.08 -0.96 0.68
N MET A 148 -15.68 -1.49 -0.47
CA MET A 148 -14.92 -2.75 -0.54
C MET A 148 -13.59 -2.63 0.21
N LEU A 149 -12.82 -1.56 0.00
CA LEU A 149 -11.55 -1.32 0.68
C LEU A 149 -11.73 -1.21 2.20
N LEU A 150 -12.73 -0.48 2.68
CA LEU A 150 -13.07 -0.38 4.10
C LEU A 150 -13.44 -1.76 4.68
N GLY A 151 -14.22 -2.56 3.94
CA GLY A 151 -14.51 -3.96 4.29
C GLY A 151 -13.28 -4.87 4.28
N LYS A 152 -12.19 -4.47 3.61
CA LYS A 152 -10.87 -5.10 3.65
C LYS A 152 -9.90 -4.40 4.61
N GLN A 153 -10.45 -3.76 5.64
CA GLN A 153 -9.69 -3.13 6.73
C GLN A 153 -8.76 -2.00 6.27
N ALA A 154 -9.13 -1.26 5.21
CA ALA A 154 -8.44 -0.03 4.86
C ALA A 154 -8.47 0.97 6.03
N LEU A 155 -7.33 1.57 6.33
CA LEU A 155 -7.20 2.59 7.37
C LEU A 155 -7.90 3.87 6.91
N VAL A 156 -9.09 4.13 7.46
CA VAL A 156 -9.93 5.29 7.10
C VAL A 156 -9.24 6.64 7.35
N ASN A 157 -8.35 6.69 8.35
CA ASN A 157 -7.56 7.86 8.73
C ASN A 157 -6.10 7.79 8.29
N ALA A 158 -5.77 6.98 7.27
CA ALA A 158 -4.39 6.90 6.77
C ALA A 158 -3.89 8.29 6.35
N PRO A 159 -2.71 8.74 6.83
CA PRO A 159 -2.12 9.99 6.39
C PRO A 159 -1.24 9.77 5.16
N SER A 160 -1.43 10.60 4.13
CA SER A 160 -0.44 10.82 3.08
C SER A 160 0.84 11.47 3.65
N PRO A 161 1.92 11.62 2.87
CA PRO A 161 3.15 12.28 3.34
C PRO A 161 2.95 13.72 3.82
N ASP A 162 1.93 14.43 3.31
CA ASP A 162 1.58 15.78 3.75
C ASP A 162 0.47 15.81 4.82
N GLY A 163 0.13 14.65 5.39
CA GLY A 163 -0.89 14.50 6.43
C GLY A 163 -2.34 14.58 5.91
N THR A 164 -2.53 14.55 4.59
CA THR A 164 -3.84 14.54 3.97
C THR A 164 -4.50 13.18 4.15
N THR A 165 -5.79 13.14 4.49
CA THR A 165 -6.55 11.90 4.70
C THR A 165 -7.49 11.60 3.53
N PRO A 166 -8.03 10.37 3.41
CA PRO A 166 -9.08 10.07 2.44
C PRO A 166 -10.30 11.00 2.55
N LEU A 167 -10.67 11.39 3.78
CA LEU A 167 -11.78 12.33 4.01
C LEU A 167 -11.52 13.70 3.39
N MET A 168 -10.29 14.22 3.48
CA MET A 168 -9.91 15.49 2.84
C MET A 168 -9.95 15.39 1.31
N MET A 169 -9.53 14.26 0.73
CA MET A 169 -9.65 14.01 -0.72
C MET A 169 -11.09 13.93 -1.20
N ALA A 170 -11.97 13.25 -0.43
CA ALA A 170 -13.40 13.24 -0.70
C ALA A 170 -14.00 14.65 -0.63
N ALA A 171 -13.63 15.41 0.41
CA ALA A 171 -14.09 16.78 0.58
C ALA A 171 -13.66 17.70 -0.57
N TYR A 172 -12.40 17.59 -1.03
CA TYR A 172 -11.90 18.29 -2.21
C TYR A 172 -12.71 17.99 -3.47
N SER A 173 -13.08 16.74 -3.69
CA SER A 173 -13.91 16.35 -4.85
C SER A 173 -15.35 16.88 -4.78
N GLY A 174 -15.82 17.30 -3.60
CA GLY A 174 -17.20 17.71 -3.37
C GLY A 174 -18.20 16.56 -3.24
N ASP A 175 -17.75 15.31 -3.25
CA ASP A 175 -18.62 14.13 -3.16
C ASP A 175 -19.15 13.93 -1.74
N ARG A 176 -20.34 14.47 -1.49
CA ARG A 176 -21.06 14.34 -0.21
C ARG A 176 -21.29 12.89 0.21
N ARG A 177 -21.55 11.99 -0.76
CA ARG A 177 -21.80 10.58 -0.46
C ARG A 177 -20.52 9.89 0.01
N MET A 178 -19.38 10.24 -0.60
CA MET A 178 -18.09 9.70 -0.19
C MET A 178 -17.67 10.24 1.18
N VAL A 179 -17.90 11.53 1.44
CA VAL A 179 -17.68 12.12 2.77
C VAL A 179 -18.50 11.39 3.83
N GLN A 180 -19.80 11.18 3.59
CA GLN A 180 -20.66 10.47 4.54
C GLN A 180 -20.17 9.03 4.76
N LEU A 181 -19.83 8.31 3.69
CA LEU A 181 -19.30 6.95 3.78
C LEU A 181 -18.07 6.88 4.69
N LEU A 182 -17.13 7.81 4.53
CA LEU A 182 -15.90 7.84 5.34
C LEU A 182 -16.18 8.21 6.80
N LEU A 183 -17.09 9.15 7.05
CA LEU A 183 -17.52 9.51 8.41
C LEU A 183 -18.20 8.34 9.11
N ASP A 184 -19.09 7.63 8.41
CA ASP A 184 -19.76 6.42 8.92
C ASP A 184 -18.75 5.30 9.23
N ALA A 185 -17.65 5.26 8.47
CA ALA A 185 -16.53 4.33 8.70
C ALA A 185 -15.54 4.80 9.78
N GLY A 186 -15.81 5.90 10.48
CA GLY A 186 -14.98 6.39 11.59
C GLY A 186 -13.85 7.34 11.19
N ALA A 187 -13.96 8.03 10.05
CA ALA A 187 -13.04 9.10 9.71
C ALA A 187 -13.06 10.21 10.77
N ASP A 188 -11.89 10.63 11.23
CA ASP A 188 -11.77 11.75 12.17
C ASP A 188 -11.87 13.08 11.40
N ILE A 189 -13.06 13.68 11.45
CA ILE A 189 -13.37 14.97 10.82
C ILE A 189 -12.50 16.13 11.33
N THR A 190 -11.93 16.00 12.53
CA THR A 190 -11.10 17.04 13.15
C THR A 190 -9.65 17.00 12.69
N THR A 191 -9.25 15.99 11.91
CA THR A 191 -7.88 15.85 11.41
C THR A 191 -7.49 17.07 10.57
N ARG A 192 -6.25 17.52 10.75
CA ARG A 192 -5.63 18.57 9.97
C ARG A 192 -4.34 18.04 9.35
N ASN A 193 -4.10 18.41 8.10
CA ASN A 193 -2.87 18.04 7.43
C ASN A 193 -1.69 18.93 7.91
N LEU A 194 -0.50 18.73 7.36
CA LEU A 194 0.70 19.47 7.79
C LEU A 194 0.62 20.99 7.51
N LYS A 195 -0.33 21.43 6.67
CA LYS A 195 -0.62 22.85 6.42
C LYS A 195 -1.71 23.40 7.34
N GLY A 196 -2.17 22.62 8.32
CA GLY A 196 -3.27 22.99 9.23
C GLY A 196 -4.67 22.93 8.61
N MET A 197 -4.79 22.45 7.37
CA MET A 197 -6.06 22.43 6.64
C MET A 197 -6.90 21.22 7.05
N SER A 198 -8.18 21.48 7.35
CA SER A 198 -9.20 20.48 7.66
C SER A 198 -9.95 20.01 6.41
N ALA A 199 -10.82 19.00 6.55
CA ALA A 199 -11.69 18.56 5.46
C ALA A 199 -12.59 19.71 4.92
N ALA A 200 -13.04 20.63 5.78
CA ALA A 200 -13.82 21.79 5.33
C ALA A 200 -13.00 22.77 4.47
N ASP A 201 -11.72 22.95 4.79
CA ASP A 201 -10.81 23.81 4.02
C ASP A 201 -10.51 23.20 2.65
N TRP A 202 -10.32 21.88 2.60
CA TRP A 202 -10.18 21.15 1.34
C TRP A 202 -11.45 21.20 0.49
N ALA A 203 -12.65 21.12 1.09
CA ALA A 203 -13.91 21.33 0.36
C ALA A 203 -14.00 22.73 -0.26
N ALA A 204 -13.58 23.77 0.48
CA ALA A 204 -13.54 25.12 -0.06
C ALA A 204 -12.51 25.25 -1.20
N PHE A 205 -11.31 24.68 -1.03
CA PHE A 205 -10.26 24.67 -2.06
C PHE A 205 -10.70 23.91 -3.33
N GLY A 206 -11.48 22.84 -3.17
CA GLY A 206 -12.12 22.09 -4.25
C GLY A 206 -13.35 22.75 -4.87
N LYS A 207 -13.65 24.01 -4.51
CA LYS A 207 -14.80 24.80 -4.98
C LYS A 207 -16.17 24.23 -4.56
N SER A 208 -16.21 23.43 -3.50
CA SER A 208 -17.43 22.92 -2.88
C SER A 208 -17.79 23.70 -1.61
N GLU A 209 -18.16 24.97 -1.78
CA GLU A 209 -18.51 25.86 -0.65
C GLU A 209 -19.66 25.34 0.22
N ALA A 210 -20.66 24.73 -0.40
CA ALA A 210 -21.82 24.21 0.33
C ALA A 210 -21.39 23.09 1.29
N LEU A 211 -20.55 22.17 0.81
CA LEU A 211 -19.98 21.11 1.65
C LEU A 211 -19.04 21.68 2.73
N ALA A 212 -18.22 22.68 2.38
CA ALA A 212 -17.38 23.36 3.37
C ALA A 212 -18.21 23.99 4.51
N ARG A 213 -19.34 24.64 4.16
CA ARG A 213 -20.28 25.21 5.13
C ARG A 213 -20.95 24.16 6.02
N GLU A 214 -21.19 22.97 5.49
CA GLU A 214 -21.73 21.84 6.26
C GLU A 214 -20.70 21.22 7.20
N LEU A 215 -19.45 21.05 6.75
CA LEU A 215 -18.39 20.42 7.54
C LEU A 215 -17.89 21.31 8.69
N LYS A 216 -17.86 22.63 8.53
CA LYS A 216 -17.41 23.58 9.57
C LYS A 216 -18.08 23.38 10.93
N PRO A 217 -19.43 23.40 11.07
CA PRO A 217 -20.07 23.18 12.35
C PRO A 217 -19.87 21.75 12.88
N MET A 218 -19.77 20.74 12.01
CA MET A 218 -19.49 19.37 12.43
C MET A 218 -18.10 19.25 13.07
N ILE A 219 -17.09 19.90 12.48
CA ILE A 219 -15.73 19.97 13.04
C ILE A 219 -15.75 20.66 14.41
N ALA A 220 -16.35 21.85 14.51
CA ALA A 220 -16.41 22.61 15.75
C ALA A 220 -17.08 21.80 16.88
N ARG A 221 -18.15 21.08 16.56
CA ARG A 221 -18.82 20.19 17.51
C ARG A 221 -17.92 19.03 17.95
N ALA A 222 -17.27 18.35 17.01
CA ALA A 222 -16.37 17.23 17.32
C ALA A 222 -15.15 17.67 18.16
N GLU A 223 -14.58 18.85 17.88
CA GLU A 223 -13.51 19.45 18.68
C GLU A 223 -13.98 19.79 20.11
N ALA A 224 -15.17 20.40 20.26
CA ALA A 224 -15.74 20.70 21.57
C ALA A 224 -16.03 19.43 22.39
N GLU A 225 -16.55 18.38 21.76
CA GLU A 225 -16.77 17.08 22.39
C GLU A 225 -15.44 16.43 22.85
N ARG A 226 -14.38 16.53 22.03
CA ARG A 226 -13.04 16.07 22.41
C ARG A 226 -12.49 16.84 23.60
N GLN A 227 -12.60 18.17 23.60
CA GLN A 227 -12.15 19.02 24.70
C GLN A 227 -12.90 18.72 26.00
N ALA A 228 -14.23 18.56 25.94
CA ALA A 228 -15.05 18.20 27.10
C ALA A 228 -14.63 16.85 27.71
N ARG A 229 -14.32 15.86 26.86
CA ARG A 229 -13.80 14.55 27.33
C ARG A 229 -12.45 14.70 28.03
N HIS A 230 -11.53 15.49 27.49
CA HIS A 230 -10.24 15.73 28.14
C HIS A 230 -10.36 16.54 29.45
N GLY A 231 -11.26 17.53 29.50
CA GLY A 231 -11.53 18.31 30.72
C GLY A 231 -12.22 17.51 31.83
N ALA A 232 -13.09 16.56 31.48
CA ALA A 232 -13.74 15.66 32.43
C ALA A 232 -12.76 14.64 33.06
N VAL A 233 -11.71 14.25 32.36
CA VAL A 233 -10.65 13.38 32.88
C VAL A 233 -9.66 14.17 33.77
N ALA A 234 -9.52 15.47 33.55
CA ALA A 234 -8.59 16.34 34.27
C ALA A 234 -9.12 16.95 35.57
N THR A 235 -10.38 16.69 35.95
CA THR A 235 -10.88 17.05 37.29
C THR A 235 -10.57 15.92 38.26
N PRO A 236 -9.57 16.04 39.15
CA PRO A 236 -9.47 15.09 40.25
C PRO A 236 -10.73 15.28 41.08
N LYS A 237 -11.51 14.21 41.25
CA LYS A 237 -12.59 14.17 42.22
C LYS A 237 -11.97 14.56 43.57
N LEU A 238 -12.21 15.80 44.03
CA LEU A 238 -11.79 16.24 45.35
C LEU A 238 -12.43 15.25 46.33
N ALA A 239 -11.61 14.37 46.91
CA ALA A 239 -12.07 13.53 48.00
C ALA A 239 -12.56 14.47 49.11
N PRO A 240 -13.72 14.20 49.75
CA PRO A 240 -14.14 14.99 50.90
C PRO A 240 -13.02 14.93 51.95
N ALA A 241 -12.69 16.10 52.49
CA ALA A 241 -11.61 16.29 53.45
C ALA A 241 -11.68 15.23 54.55
N ALA A 242 -10.66 14.37 54.61
CA ALA A 242 -10.49 13.43 55.70
C ALA A 242 -10.21 14.24 56.98
N GLU A 243 -11.06 14.04 57.98
CA GLU A 243 -10.85 14.51 59.34
C GLU A 243 -9.49 14.03 59.86
N THR A 244 -8.73 14.95 60.43
CA THR A 244 -7.46 14.70 61.10
C THR A 244 -7.69 13.83 62.34
N PRO A 245 -6.99 12.69 62.52
CA PRO A 245 -6.96 11.98 63.80
C PRO A 245 -6.02 12.68 64.78
N PRO A 246 -6.28 12.58 66.11
CA PRO A 246 -5.49 13.28 67.10
C PRO A 246 -4.15 12.61 67.35
N THR A 247 -3.20 13.48 67.73
CA THR A 247 -1.82 13.27 68.13
C THR A 247 -1.67 12.22 69.23
N ALA A 248 -0.79 11.24 69.04
CA ALA A 248 -0.25 10.39 70.12
C ALA A 248 1.29 10.45 70.11
N GLN A 249 1.83 10.67 71.31
CA GLN A 249 3.24 10.89 71.66
C GLN A 249 4.14 9.63 71.57
N PRO A 250 5.48 9.78 71.66
CA PRO A 250 6.45 8.79 71.20
C PRO A 250 6.91 7.81 72.28
N ALA A 251 7.32 6.59 71.88
CA ALA A 251 8.06 5.67 72.73
C ALA A 251 9.16 4.90 71.98
N ALA A 252 10.40 5.18 72.41
CA ALA A 252 11.56 4.31 72.60
C ALA A 252 12.04 3.31 71.53
N ALA A 253 13.22 3.66 70.99
CA ALA A 253 14.42 2.87 70.63
C ALA A 253 14.46 1.33 70.79
N SER A 254 15.03 0.68 69.76
CA SER A 254 16.04 -0.37 69.91
C SER A 254 16.87 -0.51 68.62
N ALA A 255 18.16 -0.79 68.80
CA ALA A 255 19.26 -0.71 67.86
C ALA A 255 19.65 -2.05 67.19
N ALA A 256 20.25 -1.98 66.00
CA ALA A 256 21.34 -2.84 65.47
C ALA A 256 21.61 -2.41 64.00
N ALA A 257 22.65 -1.62 63.71
CA ALA A 257 24.05 -2.00 63.47
C ALA A 257 24.33 -2.68 62.10
N SER A 258 25.01 -1.92 61.22
CA SER A 258 26.18 -2.30 60.38
C SER A 258 26.06 -1.94 58.88
N GLN A 259 26.92 -1.00 58.46
CA GLN A 259 27.26 -0.60 57.08
C GLN A 259 28.44 -1.46 56.53
N PRO A 260 29.17 -1.10 55.44
CA PRO A 260 28.84 -0.43 54.16
C PRO A 260 29.35 -1.24 52.93
N GLY A 261 29.01 -0.81 51.71
CA GLY A 261 29.66 -1.28 50.47
C GLY A 261 29.42 -0.34 49.31
N GLU A 262 30.50 0.24 48.80
CA GLU A 262 30.59 1.37 47.87
C GLU A 262 30.19 1.06 46.41
N GLY A 263 29.85 2.13 45.68
CA GLY A 263 30.48 2.41 44.39
C GLY A 263 29.73 1.97 43.13
N ARG A 264 29.02 2.90 42.50
CA ARG A 264 29.44 3.52 41.22
C ARG A 264 28.37 4.49 40.72
N SER A 265 28.76 5.76 40.69
CA SER A 265 28.12 6.78 39.87
C SER A 265 28.42 6.50 38.39
N LEU A 266 27.42 6.66 37.54
CA LEU A 266 27.63 7.05 36.16
C LEU A 266 26.68 8.21 35.86
N SER A 267 27.30 9.37 35.63
CA SER A 267 26.78 10.52 34.89
C SER A 267 26.05 10.05 33.63
N GLY A 268 24.90 10.59 33.24
CA GLY A 268 24.66 12.02 33.05
C GLY A 268 25.00 12.40 31.60
N VAL A 269 24.02 12.28 30.70
CA VAL A 269 23.89 13.00 29.41
C VAL A 269 22.39 12.96 29.11
N SER A 270 21.54 13.93 29.46
CA SER A 270 21.45 15.32 28.98
C SER A 270 21.58 15.48 27.47
N GLY A 271 20.44 15.40 26.78
CA GLY A 271 20.06 16.47 25.86
C GLY A 271 20.52 16.35 24.41
N VAL A 272 19.56 16.69 23.56
CA VAL A 272 19.68 17.46 22.32
C VAL A 272 19.54 16.66 21.01
N ARG A 273 18.42 17.02 20.36
CA ARG A 273 18.00 16.80 18.97
C ARG A 273 19.09 17.22 17.98
N LEU A 274 19.23 16.49 16.88
CA LEU A 274 19.65 17.08 15.62
C LEU A 274 18.81 16.50 14.47
N ASN A 275 17.82 17.30 14.07
CA ASN A 275 17.44 17.43 12.67
C ASN A 275 18.56 18.24 12.01
N SER A 276 19.13 17.74 10.92
CA SER A 276 19.64 18.57 9.83
C SER A 276 19.82 17.70 8.60
N TYR A 277 19.12 18.12 7.56
CA TYR A 277 19.20 17.62 6.19
C TYR A 277 20.58 17.91 5.61
N ASP A 278 21.14 16.92 4.92
CA ASP A 278 21.87 17.07 3.66
C ASP A 278 21.35 15.99 2.70
#